data_AF-A0A815GB71-F1
#
_entry.id   AF-A0A815GB71-F1
#
_cell.length_a   1.000
_cell.length_b   1.000
_cell.length_c   1.000
_cell.angle_alpha   90.00
_cell.angle_beta   90.00
_cell.angle_gamma   90.00
#
_symmetry.space_group_name_H-M   'P 1'
#
loop_
_entity.id
_entity.type
_entity.pdbx_description
1 polymer ?
#
loop_
_entity_poly.entity_id
_entity_poly.type
_entity_poly.pdbx_seq_one_letter_code
_entity_poly.pdbx_strand_id
1 'polypeptide(L)'
;MRGRRCIQFICRQINVRQYINIQSITTNKAVLRLLIEYRFDRTLIDHVLYPLWLSKPHQDVRLCCVSILIQFIKTNFENEHLWLMLEEAASQDKYIKISDELFPGGNLRKLLQLHSDEQLRTFVERIQMKSLDHPTLIIRKQAWRRIDTEYCPQLELISKAVDLCLRFDLSGRTLAIYAFQRLLDCCKRNLSCMTNILQIFKELTTSESYKLIDRQQNALNDQQDLPVYNRINSLINLLAAVIKRYRHDEQIVHQLKEWAANTLIYNKTLATSIGILLLNSMTGSQDELVDMIKFLKVHLSNEFYLFHVLRELSLYVEQAPFINEINLEQKLTICYDLIKSDDLYYIMLIFGYFKSNILSQESIDKEKCRELLRLVRTHDNLVLNEMAMQCQCTWKAEDNDDRSTSDMIEIDSSAGELLS
;
A
#
# COMPACT_ATOMS: atom_id res chain seq x y z
N MET A 1 12.22 2.42 53.46
CA MET A 1 13.51 1.82 53.91
C MET A 1 13.51 0.30 54.09
N ARG A 2 12.40 -0.34 54.52
CA ARG A 2 12.35 -1.81 54.75
C ARG A 2 12.42 -2.67 53.47
N GLY A 3 11.81 -2.24 52.36
CA GLY A 3 11.90 -2.95 51.06
C GLY A 3 13.31 -3.04 50.47
N ARG A 4 14.11 -1.96 50.56
CA ARG A 4 15.53 -1.94 50.09
C ARG A 4 16.42 -2.95 50.84
N ARG A 5 16.19 -3.16 52.14
CA ARG A 5 16.94 -4.14 52.94
C ARG A 5 16.51 -5.58 52.64
N CYS A 6 15.22 -5.84 52.42
CA CYS A 6 14.75 -7.15 51.94
C CYS A 6 15.30 -7.49 50.55
N ILE A 7 15.45 -6.52 49.64
CA ILE A 7 16.04 -6.78 48.32
C ILE A 7 17.55 -6.96 48.39
N GLN A 8 18.27 -6.17 49.17
CA GLN A 8 19.68 -6.45 49.43
C GLN A 8 19.86 -7.83 50.08
N PHE A 9 18.92 -8.26 50.92
CA PHE A 9 18.90 -9.60 51.48
C PHE A 9 18.60 -10.65 50.42
N ILE A 10 17.55 -10.49 49.59
CA ILE A 10 17.20 -11.38 48.48
C ILE A 10 18.32 -11.44 47.44
N CYS A 11 18.90 -10.32 46.98
CA CYS A 11 20.03 -10.30 46.06
C CYS A 11 21.34 -10.84 46.67
N ARG A 12 21.51 -10.82 48.01
CA ARG A 12 22.66 -11.43 48.70
C ARG A 12 22.45 -12.92 49.04
N GLN A 13 21.21 -13.34 49.26
CA GLN A 13 20.82 -14.70 49.70
C GLN A 13 20.35 -15.59 48.56
N ILE A 14 19.76 -15.00 47.52
CA ILE A 14 19.60 -15.66 46.23
C ILE A 14 21.00 -15.76 45.65
N ASN A 15 21.73 -16.77 46.09
CA ASN A 15 22.80 -17.34 45.30
C ASN A 15 22.13 -17.68 43.96
N VAL A 16 22.56 -17.08 42.85
CA VAL A 16 21.94 -17.29 41.53
C VAL A 16 21.75 -18.79 41.24
N ARG A 17 22.66 -19.63 41.77
CA ARG A 17 22.55 -21.09 41.77
C ARG A 17 21.32 -21.64 42.51
N GLN A 18 20.97 -21.11 43.67
CA GLN A 18 19.76 -21.49 44.41
C GLN A 18 18.48 -21.01 43.72
N TYR A 19 18.50 -19.85 43.06
CA TYR A 19 17.39 -19.35 42.24
C TYR A 19 17.08 -20.26 41.05
N ILE A 20 18.12 -20.61 40.29
CA ILE A 20 18.04 -21.52 39.14
C ILE A 20 17.52 -22.89 39.60
N ASN A 21 17.80 -23.28 40.85
CA ASN A 21 17.33 -24.53 41.45
C ASN A 21 15.91 -24.47 42.05
N ILE A 22 15.22 -23.31 42.05
CA ILE A 22 13.80 -23.26 42.41
C ILE A 22 13.00 -23.91 41.27
N GLN A 23 12.65 -25.19 41.46
CA GLN A 23 12.04 -26.04 40.43
C GLN A 23 10.63 -25.64 40.00
N SER A 24 9.96 -24.76 40.75
CA SER A 24 8.58 -24.35 40.47
C SER A 24 8.53 -23.10 39.58
N ILE A 25 7.96 -23.26 38.37
CA ILE A 25 7.70 -22.17 37.42
C ILE A 25 6.89 -21.04 38.08
N THR A 26 5.95 -21.38 38.96
CA THR A 26 5.08 -20.43 39.68
C THR A 26 5.88 -19.57 40.65
N THR A 27 6.83 -20.17 41.37
CA THR A 27 7.67 -19.45 42.34
C THR A 27 8.63 -18.50 41.61
N ASN A 28 9.22 -18.94 40.50
CA ASN A 28 10.09 -18.08 39.69
C ASN A 28 9.33 -16.87 39.12
N LYS A 29 8.10 -17.06 38.63
CA LYS A 29 7.24 -15.94 38.17
C LYS A 29 6.89 -14.96 39.31
N ALA A 30 6.55 -15.46 40.49
CA ALA A 30 6.18 -14.61 41.63
C ALA A 30 7.36 -13.77 42.12
N VAL A 31 8.55 -14.37 42.21
CA VAL A 31 9.79 -13.66 42.56
C VAL A 31 10.13 -12.61 41.51
N LEU A 32 10.02 -12.93 40.22
CA LEU A 32 10.24 -11.97 39.14
C LEU A 32 9.27 -10.78 39.22
N ARG A 33 7.97 -11.02 39.47
CA ARG A 33 6.99 -9.94 39.66
C ARG A 33 7.33 -9.04 40.86
N LEU A 34 7.72 -9.63 41.99
CA LEU A 34 8.17 -8.86 43.16
C LEU A 34 9.43 -8.04 42.83
N LEU A 35 10.37 -8.56 42.04
CA LEU A 35 11.56 -7.81 41.70
C LEU A 35 11.26 -6.55 40.86
N ILE A 36 10.23 -6.58 40.00
CA ILE A 36 9.74 -5.41 39.25
C ILE A 36 9.23 -4.33 40.19
N GLU A 37 8.37 -4.71 41.15
CA GLU A 37 7.67 -3.77 42.02
C GLU A 37 8.63 -2.95 42.90
N TYR A 38 9.83 -3.46 43.17
CA TYR A 38 10.69 -2.91 44.21
C TYR A 38 12.10 -2.50 43.76
N ARG A 39 12.55 -2.81 42.52
CA ARG A 39 13.87 -2.36 42.03
C ARG A 39 13.94 -2.18 40.51
N PHE A 40 13.79 -0.94 40.06
CA PHE A 40 13.92 -0.57 38.65
C PHE A 40 15.32 0.00 38.31
N ASP A 41 16.39 -0.77 38.59
CA ASP A 41 17.78 -0.35 38.30
C ASP A 41 18.61 -1.42 37.58
N ARG A 42 19.73 -0.98 36.99
CA ARG A 42 20.68 -1.79 36.22
C ARG A 42 21.12 -3.09 36.90
N THR A 43 21.22 -3.11 38.23
CA THR A 43 21.75 -4.27 38.95
C THR A 43 20.81 -5.47 38.94
N LEU A 44 19.49 -5.25 38.74
CA LEU A 44 18.55 -6.36 38.56
C LEU A 44 18.84 -7.11 37.25
N ILE A 45 19.18 -6.37 36.20
CA ILE A 45 19.50 -6.92 34.89
C ILE A 45 20.79 -7.75 35.00
N ASP A 46 21.85 -7.15 35.54
CA ASP A 46 23.20 -7.74 35.54
C ASP A 46 23.33 -8.95 36.49
N HIS A 47 22.68 -8.92 37.65
CA HIS A 47 22.89 -9.94 38.69
C HIS A 47 21.77 -10.97 38.80
N VAL A 48 20.59 -10.72 38.21
CA VAL A 48 19.45 -11.64 38.33
C VAL A 48 18.95 -12.07 36.96
N LEU A 49 18.52 -11.13 36.11
CA LEU A 49 17.87 -11.47 34.85
C LEU A 49 18.84 -12.11 33.85
N TYR A 50 20.03 -11.53 33.66
CA TYR A 50 21.00 -12.05 32.71
C TYR A 50 21.56 -13.42 33.10
N PRO A 51 21.99 -13.66 34.35
CA PRO A 51 22.39 -15.00 34.77
C PRO A 51 21.25 -16.03 34.68
N LEU A 52 20.02 -15.64 35.06
CA LEU A 52 18.85 -16.49 34.89
C LEU A 52 18.60 -16.79 33.40
N TRP A 53 18.78 -15.82 32.52
CA TRP A 53 18.60 -16.01 31.08
C TRP A 53 19.61 -17.02 30.50
N LEU A 54 20.89 -16.88 30.87
CA LEU A 54 21.97 -17.79 30.47
C LEU A 54 21.73 -19.24 30.94
N SER A 55 21.03 -19.44 32.06
CA SER A 55 20.67 -20.78 32.55
C SER A 55 19.56 -21.46 31.73
N LYS A 56 19.07 -20.80 30.67
CA LYS A 56 18.02 -21.27 29.77
C LYS A 56 16.76 -21.77 30.51
N PRO A 57 16.08 -20.91 31.28
CA PRO A 57 14.97 -21.31 32.11
C PRO A 57 13.75 -21.65 31.23
N HIS A 58 12.74 -22.28 31.83
CA HIS A 58 11.50 -22.61 31.14
C HIS A 58 10.89 -21.40 30.42
N GLN A 59 10.25 -21.62 29.26
CA GLN A 59 9.74 -20.57 28.37
C GLN A 59 8.87 -19.53 29.09
N ASP A 60 8.06 -19.97 30.04
CA ASP A 60 7.18 -19.13 30.85
C ASP A 60 7.94 -18.14 31.76
N VAL A 61 9.10 -18.56 32.25
CA VAL A 61 9.98 -17.71 33.07
C VAL A 61 10.69 -16.72 32.15
N ARG A 62 11.18 -17.18 30.98
CA ARG A 62 11.75 -16.30 29.96
C ARG A 62 10.74 -15.24 29.50
N LEU A 63 9.48 -15.61 29.27
CA LEU A 63 8.39 -14.68 28.93
C LEU A 63 8.17 -13.63 30.02
N CYS A 64 8.28 -14.05 31.28
CA CYS A 64 8.23 -13.13 32.41
C CYS A 64 9.43 -12.19 32.39
N CYS A 65 10.67 -12.69 32.30
CA CYS A 65 11.88 -11.86 32.17
C CYS A 65 11.75 -10.86 31.03
N VAL A 66 11.31 -11.30 29.87
CA VAL A 66 11.05 -10.48 28.70
C VAL A 66 10.09 -9.32 28.98
N SER A 67 8.97 -9.61 29.66
CA SER A 67 7.99 -8.58 30.02
C SER A 67 8.59 -7.55 30.98
N ILE A 68 9.57 -7.97 31.79
CA ILE A 68 10.36 -7.10 32.66
C ILE A 68 11.30 -6.25 31.81
N LEU A 69 12.10 -6.87 30.94
CA LEU A 69 13.10 -6.18 30.12
C LEU A 69 12.47 -5.04 29.30
N ILE A 70 11.27 -5.24 28.75
CA ILE A 70 10.52 -4.19 28.03
C ILE A 70 10.30 -2.93 28.89
N GLN A 71 10.02 -3.09 30.18
CA GLN A 71 9.86 -1.93 31.07
C GLN A 71 11.22 -1.22 31.26
N PHE A 72 12.31 -1.97 31.44
CA PHE A 72 13.63 -1.43 31.73
C PHE A 72 14.28 -0.64 30.58
N ILE A 73 13.83 -0.85 29.34
CA ILE A 73 14.30 -0.08 28.16
C ILE A 73 14.22 1.43 28.42
N LYS A 74 13.22 1.90 29.17
CA LYS A 74 13.01 3.33 29.42
C LYS A 74 14.07 4.00 30.28
N THR A 75 14.75 3.26 31.14
CA THR A 75 15.63 3.83 32.18
C THR A 75 17.02 3.22 32.22
N ASN A 76 17.27 2.15 31.46
CA ASN A 76 18.54 1.42 31.47
C ASN A 76 18.99 1.03 30.06
N PHE A 77 18.66 1.84 29.05
CA PHE A 77 19.00 1.56 27.64
C PHE A 77 20.51 1.50 27.38
N GLU A 78 21.38 1.96 28.27
CA GLU A 78 22.84 1.81 28.10
C GLU A 78 23.35 0.41 28.54
N ASN A 79 22.48 -0.47 29.05
CA ASN A 79 22.89 -1.78 29.55
C ASN A 79 23.05 -2.81 28.41
N GLU A 80 24.27 -3.31 28.21
CA GLU A 80 24.59 -4.33 27.19
C GLU A 80 23.86 -5.67 27.40
N HIS A 81 23.74 -6.15 28.63
CA HIS A 81 23.04 -7.42 28.93
C HIS A 81 21.54 -7.34 28.62
N LEU A 82 20.91 -6.18 28.84
CA LEU A 82 19.53 -5.91 28.43
C LEU A 82 19.37 -6.14 26.94
N TRP A 83 20.28 -5.57 26.15
CA TRP A 83 20.27 -5.69 24.69
C TRP A 83 20.48 -7.11 24.21
N LEU A 84 21.47 -7.83 24.74
CA LEU A 84 21.73 -9.22 24.37
C LEU A 84 20.51 -10.12 24.61
N MET A 85 19.83 -9.95 25.75
CA MET A 85 18.63 -10.74 26.06
C MET A 85 17.46 -10.39 25.14
N LEU A 86 17.22 -9.10 24.87
CA LEU A 86 16.16 -8.67 23.96
C LEU A 86 16.41 -9.12 22.52
N GLU A 87 17.67 -9.12 22.08
CA GLU A 87 18.10 -9.58 20.76
C GLU A 87 17.92 -11.09 20.57
N GLU A 88 18.31 -11.91 21.56
CA GLU A 88 18.05 -13.34 21.54
C GLU A 88 16.54 -13.62 21.53
N ALA A 89 15.78 -12.89 22.35
CA ALA A 89 14.36 -13.11 22.49
C ALA A 89 13.56 -12.69 21.24
N ALA A 90 13.95 -11.60 20.56
CA ALA A 90 13.35 -11.19 19.29
C ALA A 90 13.58 -12.21 18.16
N SER A 91 14.59 -13.08 18.32
CA SER A 91 14.95 -14.13 17.36
C SER A 91 14.26 -15.48 17.64
N GLN A 92 13.36 -15.54 18.62
CA GLN A 92 12.66 -16.77 19.03
C GLN A 92 11.13 -16.62 18.90
N ASP A 93 10.50 -17.59 18.21
CA ASP A 93 9.06 -17.67 17.91
C ASP A 93 8.11 -17.37 19.08
N LYS A 94 8.55 -17.70 20.29
CA LYS A 94 7.73 -17.64 21.51
C LYS A 94 7.53 -16.20 22.02
N TYR A 95 8.27 -15.22 21.51
CA TYR A 95 8.28 -13.85 22.02
C TYR A 95 7.78 -12.80 21.03
N ILE A 96 6.71 -13.12 20.28
CA ILE A 96 6.03 -12.17 19.37
C ILE A 96 5.77 -10.82 20.05
N LYS A 97 5.40 -10.82 21.34
CA LYS A 97 5.16 -9.59 22.12
C LYS A 97 6.38 -8.68 22.29
N ILE A 98 7.61 -9.23 22.26
CA ILE A 98 8.84 -8.42 22.27
C ILE A 98 9.01 -7.74 20.95
N SER A 99 8.87 -8.52 19.87
CA SER A 99 8.90 -7.98 18.53
C SER A 99 7.89 -6.84 18.44
N ASP A 100 6.67 -7.04 18.93
CA ASP A 100 5.61 -6.02 18.99
C ASP A 100 5.99 -4.73 19.75
N GLU A 101 6.67 -4.83 20.90
CA GLU A 101 7.07 -3.69 21.75
C GLU A 101 8.39 -3.03 21.30
N LEU A 102 9.25 -3.78 20.60
CA LEU A 102 10.51 -3.31 20.01
C LEU A 102 10.32 -2.76 18.59
N PHE A 103 9.18 -2.98 17.95
CA PHE A 103 8.82 -2.22 16.77
C PHE A 103 8.42 -0.80 17.17
N PRO A 104 8.89 0.23 16.45
CA PRO A 104 8.45 1.62 16.61
C PRO A 104 6.97 1.83 16.24
N GLY A 105 6.08 1.31 17.09
CA GLY A 105 4.66 1.64 17.16
C GLY A 105 4.35 2.15 18.57
N GLY A 106 4.16 3.46 18.72
CA GLY A 106 3.80 4.08 20.00
C GLY A 106 4.98 4.49 20.87
N ASN A 107 5.19 3.83 22.01
CA ASN A 107 6.08 4.33 23.09
C ASN A 107 7.57 4.29 22.75
N LEU A 108 8.05 3.33 21.94
CA LEU A 108 9.46 3.26 21.55
C LEU A 108 9.86 4.42 20.62
N ARG A 109 8.95 4.86 19.75
CA ARG A 109 9.16 6.06 18.92
C ARG A 109 9.31 7.31 19.79
N LYS A 110 8.50 7.45 20.84
CA LYS A 110 8.65 8.54 21.82
C LYS A 110 10.02 8.47 22.52
N LEU A 111 10.50 7.28 22.87
CA LEU A 111 11.81 7.10 23.49
C LEU A 111 12.95 7.48 22.55
N LEU A 112 12.90 7.08 21.27
CA LEU A 112 13.88 7.45 20.25
C LEU A 112 13.87 8.96 19.94
N GLN A 113 12.72 9.61 20.04
CA GLN A 113 12.62 11.08 19.88
C GLN A 113 13.13 11.85 21.11
N LEU A 114 12.92 11.31 22.31
CA LEU A 114 13.36 11.93 23.56
C LEU A 114 14.84 11.70 23.85
N HIS A 115 15.41 10.60 23.35
CA HIS A 115 16.80 10.21 23.53
C HIS A 115 17.48 10.12 22.16
N SER A 116 18.29 11.11 21.80
CA SER A 116 19.13 11.13 20.60
C SER A 116 20.35 10.21 20.74
N ASP A 117 20.14 9.00 21.26
CA ASP A 117 21.20 8.05 21.56
C ASP A 117 21.44 7.11 20.38
N GLU A 118 22.67 7.14 19.86
CA GLU A 118 23.10 6.35 18.70
C GLU A 118 23.11 4.84 19.00
N GLN A 119 23.39 4.42 20.24
CA GLN A 119 23.39 3.01 20.63
C GLN A 119 21.96 2.45 20.66
N LEU A 120 21.03 3.20 21.24
CA LEU A 120 19.61 2.84 21.25
C LEU A 120 19.07 2.73 19.81
N ARG A 121 19.40 3.70 18.95
CA ARG A 121 19.02 3.66 17.54
C ARG A 121 19.58 2.44 16.82
N THR A 122 20.89 2.20 16.95
CA THR A 122 21.57 1.04 16.32
C THR A 122 20.96 -0.28 16.77
N PHE A 123 20.59 -0.39 18.04
CA PHE A 123 19.92 -1.57 18.57
C PHE A 123 18.53 -1.77 17.94
N VAL A 124 17.70 -0.72 17.90
CA VAL A 124 16.35 -0.78 17.30
C VAL A 124 16.43 -1.13 15.81
N GLU A 125 17.39 -0.56 15.09
CA GLU A 125 17.68 -0.89 13.70
C GLU A 125 18.00 -2.40 13.54
N ARG A 126 18.90 -2.93 14.37
CA ARG A 126 19.28 -4.35 14.34
C ARG A 126 18.12 -5.30 14.64
N ILE A 127 17.31 -5.00 15.67
CA ILE A 127 16.14 -5.81 16.03
C ILE A 127 15.11 -5.83 14.90
N GLN A 128 14.85 -4.68 14.28
CA GLN A 128 13.93 -4.60 13.15
C GLN A 128 14.42 -5.47 12.00
N MET A 129 15.72 -5.40 11.62
CA MET A 129 16.30 -6.25 10.57
C MET A 129 16.21 -7.74 10.91
N LYS A 130 16.58 -8.14 12.13
CA LYS A 130 16.46 -9.54 12.56
C LYS A 130 15.03 -10.06 12.52
N SER A 131 14.06 -9.22 12.89
CA SER A 131 12.66 -9.60 12.88
C SER A 131 12.11 -9.78 11.45
N LEU A 132 12.66 -9.08 10.45
CA LEU A 132 12.34 -9.30 9.03
C LEU A 132 12.87 -10.65 8.52
N ASP A 133 13.97 -11.15 9.09
CA ASP A 133 14.61 -12.43 8.74
C ASP A 133 14.14 -13.61 9.59
N HIS A 134 13.18 -13.38 10.48
CA HIS A 134 12.74 -14.38 11.43
C HIS A 134 12.23 -15.66 10.71
N PRO A 135 12.55 -16.89 11.17
CA PRO A 135 12.17 -18.12 10.48
C PRO A 135 10.65 -18.24 10.29
N THR A 136 9.88 -17.81 11.28
CA THR A 136 8.42 -17.92 11.28
C THR A 136 7.71 -16.80 10.53
N LEU A 137 6.90 -17.19 9.53
CA LEU A 137 6.18 -16.29 8.61
C LEU A 137 5.26 -15.29 9.31
N ILE A 138 4.57 -15.71 10.37
CA ILE A 138 3.65 -14.84 11.13
C ILE A 138 4.41 -13.66 11.73
N ILE A 139 5.63 -13.89 12.24
CA ILE A 139 6.47 -12.86 12.84
C ILE A 139 6.98 -11.90 11.76
N ARG A 140 7.53 -12.43 10.67
CA ARG A 140 7.93 -11.61 9.51
C ARG A 140 6.79 -10.75 8.98
N LYS A 141 5.57 -11.29 8.92
CA LYS A 141 4.38 -10.55 8.48
C LYS A 141 4.08 -9.36 9.40
N GLN A 142 4.17 -9.55 10.72
CA GLN A 142 4.00 -8.42 11.66
C GLN A 142 5.14 -7.42 11.54
N ALA A 143 6.37 -7.90 11.37
CA ALA A 143 7.56 -7.07 11.21
C ALA A 143 7.43 -6.14 9.99
N TRP A 144 7.13 -6.68 8.81
CA TRP A 144 6.92 -5.89 7.60
C TRP A 144 5.77 -4.88 7.69
N ARG A 145 4.75 -5.18 8.48
CA ARG A 145 3.63 -4.26 8.71
C ARG A 145 4.00 -3.08 9.61
N ARG A 146 4.92 -3.27 10.55
CA ARG A 146 5.17 -2.33 11.66
C ARG A 146 6.54 -1.67 11.63
N ILE A 147 7.44 -2.12 10.79
CA ILE A 147 8.76 -1.52 10.67
C ILE A 147 8.64 -0.02 10.32
N ASP A 148 9.34 0.81 11.09
CA ASP A 148 9.41 2.25 10.82
C ASP A 148 10.63 2.51 9.93
N THR A 149 10.37 3.05 8.76
CA THR A 149 11.40 3.36 7.76
C THR A 149 12.32 4.52 8.19
N GLU A 150 12.05 5.15 9.34
CA GLU A 150 12.83 6.27 9.91
C GLU A 150 14.04 5.76 10.70
N TYR A 151 13.81 4.71 11.48
CA TYR A 151 14.77 4.13 12.41
C TYR A 151 15.23 2.77 11.89
N CYS A 152 15.62 2.73 10.61
CA CYS A 152 15.95 1.51 9.90
C CYS A 152 17.11 1.75 8.93
N PRO A 153 18.05 0.81 8.75
CA PRO A 153 19.08 0.90 7.72
C PRO A 153 18.41 0.86 6.33
N GLN A 154 18.26 2.02 5.67
CA GLN A 154 17.42 2.15 4.48
C GLN A 154 17.89 1.27 3.32
N LEU A 155 19.19 1.20 3.06
CA LEU A 155 19.76 0.40 1.97
C LEU A 155 19.46 -1.10 2.17
N GLU A 156 19.62 -1.61 3.39
CA GLU A 156 19.33 -3.00 3.72
C GLU A 156 17.83 -3.30 3.63
N LEU A 157 16.98 -2.40 4.14
CA LEU A 157 15.54 -2.53 4.05
C LEU A 157 15.05 -2.58 2.60
N ILE A 158 15.56 -1.67 1.76
CA ILE A 158 15.23 -1.61 0.34
C ILE A 158 15.65 -2.93 -0.34
N SER A 159 16.88 -3.40 -0.11
CA SER A 159 17.36 -4.66 -0.66
C SER A 159 16.48 -5.85 -0.26
N LYS A 160 16.16 -6.01 1.03
CA LYS A 160 15.27 -7.07 1.52
C LYS A 160 13.86 -6.98 0.93
N ALA A 161 13.35 -5.77 0.74
CA ALA A 161 12.02 -5.57 0.19
C ALA A 161 11.95 -5.88 -1.30
N VAL A 162 12.95 -5.46 -2.09
CA VAL A 162 13.11 -5.81 -3.51
C VAL A 162 13.12 -7.32 -3.68
N ASP A 163 13.98 -8.00 -2.93
CA ASP A 163 14.07 -9.46 -2.89
C ASP A 163 12.72 -10.13 -2.66
N LEU A 164 11.95 -9.68 -1.66
CA LEU A 164 10.64 -10.28 -1.35
C LEU A 164 9.58 -10.01 -2.42
N CYS A 165 9.61 -8.83 -3.05
CA CYS A 165 8.68 -8.51 -4.13
C CYS A 165 8.87 -9.45 -5.33
N LEU A 166 10.11 -9.87 -5.57
CA LEU A 166 10.50 -10.73 -6.69
C LEU A 166 10.43 -12.25 -6.38
N ARG A 167 10.28 -12.65 -5.11
CA ARG A 167 10.19 -14.08 -4.71
C ARG A 167 8.75 -14.63 -4.83
N PHE A 168 8.59 -15.79 -5.47
CA PHE A 168 7.27 -16.42 -5.73
C PHE A 168 6.92 -17.63 -4.87
N ASP A 169 7.66 -17.87 -3.78
CA ASP A 169 7.33 -18.87 -2.77
C ASP A 169 6.17 -18.43 -1.84
N LEU A 170 5.72 -19.34 -0.97
CA LEU A 170 4.62 -19.08 0.00
C LEU A 170 4.90 -17.83 0.86
N SER A 171 6.17 -17.67 1.25
CA SER A 171 6.64 -16.54 2.04
C SER A 171 6.57 -15.23 1.26
N GLY A 172 7.19 -15.18 0.08
CA GLY A 172 7.20 -14.02 -0.80
C GLY A 172 5.80 -13.58 -1.19
N ARG A 173 4.90 -14.52 -1.52
CA ARG A 173 3.48 -14.20 -1.80
C ARG A 173 2.78 -13.52 -0.64
N THR A 174 3.05 -13.97 0.59
CA THR A 174 2.41 -13.43 1.79
C THR A 174 3.00 -12.07 2.20
N LEU A 175 4.30 -11.85 1.96
CA LEU A 175 5.04 -10.70 2.46
C LEU A 175 5.22 -9.57 1.42
N ALA A 176 5.18 -9.86 0.12
CA ALA A 176 5.49 -8.92 -0.95
C ALA A 176 4.68 -7.61 -0.86
N ILE A 177 3.38 -7.67 -0.57
CA ILE A 177 2.54 -6.47 -0.42
C ILE A 177 3.04 -5.57 0.72
N TYR A 178 3.39 -6.15 1.87
CA TYR A 178 3.89 -5.36 3.01
C TYR A 178 5.28 -4.81 2.73
N ALA A 179 6.16 -5.61 2.10
CA ALA A 179 7.48 -5.16 1.67
C ALA A 179 7.39 -3.99 0.68
N PHE A 180 6.50 -4.09 -0.30
CA PHE A 180 6.28 -3.03 -1.28
C PHE A 180 5.71 -1.75 -0.65
N GLN A 181 4.79 -1.87 0.31
CA GLN A 181 4.32 -0.72 1.08
C GLN A 181 5.46 0.00 1.82
N ARG A 182 6.43 -0.76 2.37
CA ARG A 182 7.61 -0.17 3.01
C ARG A 182 8.55 0.48 2.01
N LEU A 183 8.72 -0.07 0.82
CA LEU A 183 9.44 0.60 -0.27
C LEU A 183 8.81 1.94 -0.65
N LEU A 184 7.47 1.98 -0.78
CA LEU A 184 6.75 3.22 -1.04
C LEU A 184 6.96 4.24 0.09
N ASP A 185 6.97 3.80 1.36
CA ASP A 185 7.27 4.67 2.50
C ASP A 185 8.72 5.19 2.48
N CYS A 186 9.69 4.37 2.05
CA CYS A 186 11.06 4.81 1.82
C CYS A 186 11.14 5.85 0.69
N CYS A 187 10.41 5.63 -0.40
CA CYS A 187 10.37 6.56 -1.55
C CYS A 187 9.91 7.95 -1.14
N LYS A 188 8.97 8.07 -0.19
CA LYS A 188 8.50 9.37 0.32
C LYS A 188 9.62 10.23 0.90
N ARG A 189 10.73 9.62 1.32
CA ARG A 189 11.89 10.29 1.94
C ARG A 189 13.10 10.32 1.02
N ASN A 190 13.21 9.38 0.09
CA ASN A 190 14.33 9.25 -0.81
C ASN A 190 13.86 8.97 -2.24
N LEU A 191 13.94 9.98 -3.10
CA LEU A 191 13.48 9.91 -4.49
C LEU A 191 14.18 8.80 -5.28
N SER A 192 15.45 8.48 -4.97
CA SER A 192 16.21 7.43 -5.67
C SER A 192 15.63 6.03 -5.44
N CYS A 193 14.80 5.84 -4.41
CA CYS A 193 14.14 4.56 -4.17
C CYS A 193 13.07 4.25 -5.23
N MET A 194 12.57 5.25 -5.98
CA MET A 194 11.59 5.01 -7.04
C MET A 194 12.19 4.20 -8.20
N THR A 195 13.48 4.38 -8.49
CA THR A 195 14.19 3.56 -9.48
C THR A 195 14.15 2.07 -9.12
N ASN A 196 14.24 1.72 -7.83
CA ASN A 196 14.12 0.33 -7.38
C ASN A 196 12.69 -0.21 -7.57
N ILE A 197 11.66 0.61 -7.36
CA ILE A 197 10.26 0.23 -7.61
C ILE A 197 10.05 -0.06 -9.09
N LEU A 198 10.53 0.81 -9.97
CA LEU A 198 10.41 0.62 -11.41
C LEU A 198 11.23 -0.59 -11.89
N GLN A 199 12.39 -0.85 -11.27
CA GLN A 199 13.17 -2.06 -11.53
C GLN A 199 12.44 -3.34 -11.11
N ILE A 200 11.77 -3.36 -9.94
CA ILE A 200 10.91 -4.49 -9.54
C ILE A 200 9.85 -4.76 -10.62
N PHE A 201 9.17 -3.71 -11.07
CA PHE A 201 8.15 -3.83 -12.10
C PHE A 201 8.71 -4.32 -13.43
N LYS A 202 9.87 -3.83 -13.85
CA LYS A 202 10.59 -4.31 -15.04
C LYS A 202 10.90 -5.80 -14.93
N GLU A 203 11.44 -6.25 -13.80
CA GLU A 203 11.77 -7.66 -13.57
C GLU A 203 10.52 -8.54 -13.53
N LEU A 204 9.49 -8.16 -12.77
CA LEU A 204 8.22 -8.90 -12.67
C LEU A 204 7.50 -9.06 -14.02
N THR A 205 7.75 -8.16 -14.96
CA THR A 205 7.09 -8.16 -16.28
C THR A 205 7.94 -8.80 -17.38
N THR A 206 9.12 -9.37 -17.05
CA THR A 206 9.93 -10.11 -18.02
C THR A 206 9.30 -11.45 -18.42
N SER A 207 9.48 -11.85 -19.68
CA SER A 207 9.08 -13.16 -20.22
C SER A 207 9.62 -14.33 -19.37
N GLU A 208 10.80 -14.16 -18.78
CA GLU A 208 11.43 -15.16 -17.93
C GLU A 208 10.74 -15.30 -16.56
N SER A 209 10.35 -14.19 -15.93
CA SER A 209 9.57 -14.24 -14.68
C SER A 209 8.23 -14.94 -14.89
N TYR A 210 7.48 -14.61 -15.95
CA TYR A 210 6.22 -15.30 -16.27
C TYR A 210 6.43 -16.81 -16.45
N LYS A 211 7.44 -17.22 -17.24
CA LYS A 211 7.76 -18.65 -17.47
C LYS A 211 8.24 -19.37 -16.22
N LEU A 212 9.02 -18.71 -15.36
CA LEU A 212 9.53 -19.29 -14.12
C LEU A 212 8.39 -19.59 -13.14
N ILE A 213 7.42 -18.69 -13.04
CA ILE A 213 6.30 -18.83 -12.11
C ILE A 213 5.28 -19.84 -12.64
N ASP A 214 5.03 -19.83 -13.94
CA ASP A 214 4.23 -20.84 -14.61
C ASP A 214 4.78 -22.26 -14.33
N ARG A 215 6.11 -22.45 -14.42
CA ARG A 215 6.78 -23.71 -14.04
C ARG A 215 6.66 -24.03 -12.55
N GLN A 216 6.74 -23.03 -11.66
CA GLN A 216 6.67 -23.23 -10.21
C GLN A 216 5.25 -23.47 -9.70
N GLN A 217 4.22 -22.95 -10.37
CA GLN A 217 2.83 -22.98 -9.91
C GLN A 217 1.95 -23.99 -10.65
N ASN A 218 2.22 -24.29 -11.93
CA ASN A 218 1.57 -25.41 -12.61
C ASN A 218 1.97 -26.76 -12.00
N ALA A 219 3.13 -26.85 -11.35
CA ALA A 219 3.51 -28.04 -10.57
C ALA A 219 2.68 -28.19 -9.27
N LEU A 220 1.91 -27.18 -8.87
CA LEU A 220 1.23 -27.14 -7.57
C LEU A 220 -0.30 -27.03 -7.64
N ASN A 221 -0.93 -26.45 -8.67
CA ASN A 221 -2.37 -26.11 -8.61
C ASN A 221 -3.18 -26.07 -9.93
N ASP A 222 -2.66 -26.47 -11.10
CA ASP A 222 -3.41 -26.40 -12.39
C ASP A 222 -4.10 -25.04 -12.66
N GLN A 223 -3.56 -23.94 -12.13
CA GLN A 223 -4.05 -22.58 -12.35
C GLN A 223 -2.97 -21.77 -13.05
N GLN A 224 -3.06 -21.71 -14.38
CA GLN A 224 -2.20 -20.86 -15.20
C GLN A 224 -2.50 -19.37 -14.93
N ASP A 225 -1.45 -18.54 -14.95
CA ASP A 225 -1.45 -17.07 -15.03
C ASP A 225 -2.00 -16.22 -13.86
N LEU A 226 -2.85 -16.72 -12.96
CA LEU A 226 -3.49 -15.86 -11.93
C LEU A 226 -2.53 -15.22 -10.90
N PRO A 227 -1.53 -15.90 -10.32
CA PRO A 227 -0.84 -15.34 -9.15
C PRO A 227 0.19 -14.25 -9.47
N VAL A 228 0.78 -14.27 -10.67
CA VAL A 228 1.68 -13.21 -11.17
C VAL A 228 0.88 -11.96 -11.49
N TYR A 229 -0.19 -12.13 -12.28
CA TYR A 229 -1.12 -11.07 -12.61
C TYR A 229 -1.66 -10.37 -11.36
N ASN A 230 -2.21 -11.15 -10.41
CA ASN A 230 -2.77 -10.60 -9.18
C ASN A 230 -1.74 -9.84 -8.34
N ARG A 231 -0.48 -10.32 -8.33
CA ARG A 231 0.60 -9.62 -7.65
C ARG A 231 0.91 -8.30 -8.35
N ILE A 232 1.20 -8.32 -9.65
CA ILE A 232 1.53 -7.12 -10.42
C ILE A 232 0.39 -6.10 -10.29
N ASN A 233 -0.86 -6.53 -10.47
CA ASN A 233 -2.03 -5.68 -10.33
C ASN A 233 -2.13 -5.04 -8.93
N SER A 234 -1.92 -5.84 -7.86
CA SER A 234 -1.91 -5.32 -6.49
C SER A 234 -0.80 -4.28 -6.27
N LEU A 235 0.40 -4.51 -6.82
CA LEU A 235 1.51 -3.58 -6.70
C LEU A 235 1.26 -2.29 -7.50
N ILE A 236 0.68 -2.38 -8.70
CA ILE A 236 0.30 -1.22 -9.52
C ILE A 236 -0.68 -0.33 -8.75
N ASN A 237 -1.71 -0.93 -8.15
CA ASN A 237 -2.71 -0.18 -7.39
C ASN A 237 -2.09 0.53 -6.18
N LEU A 238 -1.10 -0.09 -5.51
CA LEU A 238 -0.35 0.57 -4.44
C LEU A 238 0.52 1.72 -4.95
N LEU A 239 1.18 1.55 -6.10
CA LEU A 239 1.99 2.61 -6.71
C LEU A 239 1.12 3.79 -7.15
N ALA A 240 -0.04 3.53 -7.75
CA ALA A 240 -0.98 4.54 -8.23
C ALA A 240 -1.42 5.50 -7.12
N ALA A 241 -1.50 5.05 -5.87
CA ALA A 241 -1.86 5.89 -4.74
C ALA A 241 -0.77 6.92 -4.35
N VAL A 242 0.49 6.70 -4.76
CA VAL A 242 1.64 7.50 -4.34
C VAL A 242 2.31 8.23 -5.51
N ILE A 243 2.15 7.74 -6.75
CA ILE A 243 2.86 8.24 -7.93
C ILE A 243 2.64 9.73 -8.19
N LYS A 244 1.49 10.29 -7.80
CA LYS A 244 1.18 11.72 -7.95
C LYS A 244 2.21 12.66 -7.31
N ARG A 245 2.99 12.18 -6.34
CA ARG A 245 4.08 12.94 -5.70
C ARG A 245 5.30 13.12 -6.61
N TYR A 246 5.43 12.27 -7.62
CA TYR A 246 6.57 12.20 -8.54
C TYR A 246 6.21 12.70 -9.94
N ARG A 247 5.01 13.28 -10.12
CA ARG A 247 4.55 13.79 -11.42
C ARG A 247 5.54 14.77 -12.06
N HIS A 248 6.22 15.59 -11.25
CA HIS A 248 7.17 16.58 -11.74
C HIS A 248 8.60 16.03 -11.98
N ASP A 249 8.84 14.75 -11.70
CA ASP A 249 10.11 14.09 -12.01
C ASP A 249 10.00 13.45 -13.40
N GLU A 250 10.48 14.17 -14.41
CA GLU A 250 10.40 13.76 -15.81
C GLU A 250 11.06 12.40 -16.06
N GLN A 251 12.15 12.09 -15.36
CA GLN A 251 12.85 10.83 -15.50
C GLN A 251 11.99 9.67 -14.99
N ILE A 252 11.36 9.81 -13.83
CA ILE A 252 10.46 8.80 -13.26
C ILE A 252 9.24 8.61 -14.17
N VAL A 253 8.62 9.68 -14.65
CA VAL A 253 7.44 9.61 -15.53
C VAL A 253 7.81 8.96 -16.87
N HIS A 254 8.98 9.27 -17.43
CA HIS A 254 9.47 8.64 -18.65
C HIS A 254 9.69 7.13 -18.46
N GLN A 255 10.40 6.73 -17.41
CA GLN A 255 10.63 5.32 -17.09
C GLN A 255 9.32 4.56 -16.82
N LEU A 256 8.35 5.22 -16.18
CA LEU A 256 7.02 4.66 -15.96
C LEU A 256 6.29 4.39 -17.27
N LYS A 257 6.30 5.34 -18.22
CA LYS A 257 5.69 5.18 -19.55
C LYS A 257 6.37 4.07 -20.35
N GLU A 258 7.70 4.00 -20.30
CA GLU A 258 8.48 2.94 -20.97
C GLU A 258 8.16 1.55 -20.39
N TRP A 259 8.09 1.44 -19.06
CA TRP A 259 7.68 0.21 -18.39
C TRP A 259 6.22 -0.18 -18.74
N ALA A 260 5.30 0.77 -18.73
CA ALA A 260 3.90 0.55 -19.08
C ALA A 260 3.77 0.03 -20.53
N ALA A 261 4.51 0.62 -21.47
CA ALA A 261 4.53 0.19 -22.87
C ALA A 261 4.97 -1.27 -22.99
N ASN A 262 6.12 -1.59 -22.38
CA ASN A 262 6.66 -2.95 -22.37
C ASN A 262 5.68 -3.95 -21.72
N THR A 263 5.04 -3.57 -20.62
CA THR A 263 4.10 -4.43 -19.92
C THR A 263 2.87 -4.73 -20.76
N LEU A 264 2.31 -3.76 -21.47
CA LEU A 264 1.14 -3.96 -22.33
C LEU A 264 1.42 -4.80 -23.57
N ILE A 265 2.68 -4.85 -24.03
CA ILE A 265 3.10 -5.78 -25.09
C ILE A 265 2.92 -7.23 -24.62
N TYR A 266 3.28 -7.54 -23.37
CA TYR A 266 3.23 -8.90 -22.84
C TYR A 266 1.90 -9.26 -22.17
N ASN A 267 1.26 -8.31 -21.49
CA ASN A 267 0.06 -8.56 -20.70
C ASN A 267 -0.94 -7.40 -20.79
N LYS A 268 -1.82 -7.47 -21.80
CA LYS A 268 -2.87 -6.48 -22.05
C LYS A 268 -3.94 -6.40 -20.95
N THR A 269 -4.06 -7.43 -20.11
CA THR A 269 -5.07 -7.47 -19.02
C THR A 269 -4.79 -6.46 -17.89
N LEU A 270 -3.60 -5.86 -17.88
CA LEU A 270 -3.20 -4.80 -16.93
C LEU A 270 -3.53 -3.39 -17.43
N ALA A 271 -4.16 -3.26 -18.61
CA ALA A 271 -4.44 -1.98 -19.26
C ALA A 271 -5.19 -0.98 -18.37
N THR A 272 -6.26 -1.39 -17.69
CA THR A 272 -7.01 -0.50 -16.80
C THR A 272 -6.13 -0.02 -15.65
N SER A 273 -5.41 -0.92 -14.96
CA SER A 273 -4.55 -0.55 -13.82
C SER A 273 -3.39 0.36 -14.23
N ILE A 274 -2.80 0.12 -15.40
CA ILE A 274 -1.78 0.98 -16.00
C ILE A 274 -2.38 2.35 -16.37
N GLY A 275 -3.57 2.39 -16.95
CA GLY A 275 -4.27 3.63 -17.26
C GLY A 275 -4.54 4.48 -16.02
N ILE A 276 -5.00 3.87 -14.92
CA ILE A 276 -5.19 4.57 -13.62
C ILE A 276 -3.84 5.12 -13.12
N LEU A 277 -2.78 4.32 -13.22
CA LEU A 277 -1.45 4.75 -12.82
C LEU A 277 -0.94 5.94 -13.65
N LEU A 278 -1.21 5.96 -14.96
CA LEU A 278 -0.88 7.06 -15.86
C LEU A 278 -1.71 8.32 -15.56
N LEU A 279 -3.02 8.19 -15.31
CA LEU A 279 -3.85 9.31 -14.87
C LEU A 279 -3.27 9.97 -13.61
N ASN A 280 -2.86 9.16 -12.63
CA ASN A 280 -2.33 9.66 -11.37
C ASN A 280 -0.93 10.28 -11.48
N SER A 281 -0.20 10.07 -12.58
CA SER A 281 1.13 10.65 -12.82
C SER A 281 1.12 11.93 -13.66
N MET A 282 -0.03 12.37 -14.17
CA MET A 282 -0.15 13.55 -15.03
C MET A 282 0.22 14.86 -14.33
N THR A 283 0.79 15.81 -15.08
CA THR A 283 1.30 17.07 -14.53
C THR A 283 0.41 18.28 -14.77
N GLY A 284 -0.34 18.41 -15.86
CA GLY A 284 -1.00 19.70 -16.07
C GLY A 284 -1.92 19.96 -17.26
N SER A 285 -2.16 19.05 -18.21
CA SER A 285 -2.99 19.43 -19.37
C SER A 285 -3.97 18.37 -19.90
N GLN A 286 -4.98 18.85 -20.62
CA GLN A 286 -5.86 18.03 -21.45
C GLN A 286 -5.09 17.22 -22.50
N ASP A 287 -3.98 17.75 -23.02
CA ASP A 287 -3.14 17.05 -24.00
C ASP A 287 -2.58 15.74 -23.43
N GLU A 288 -2.32 15.67 -22.12
CA GLU A 288 -1.86 14.43 -21.48
C GLU A 288 -2.95 13.34 -21.46
N LEU A 289 -4.23 13.72 -21.35
CA LEU A 289 -5.34 12.75 -21.50
C LEU A 289 -5.37 12.20 -22.93
N VAL A 290 -5.23 13.09 -23.91
CA VAL A 290 -5.20 12.72 -25.33
C VAL A 290 -4.00 11.81 -25.62
N ASP A 291 -2.83 12.13 -25.08
CA ASP A 291 -1.62 11.34 -25.26
C ASP A 291 -1.69 9.98 -24.54
N MET A 292 -2.38 9.90 -23.39
CA MET A 292 -2.69 8.63 -22.75
C MET A 292 -3.58 7.76 -23.63
N ILE A 293 -4.60 8.33 -24.28
CA ILE A 293 -5.47 7.57 -25.20
C ILE A 293 -4.66 7.07 -26.41
N LYS A 294 -3.84 7.95 -27.00
CA LYS A 294 -2.94 7.55 -28.11
C LYS A 294 -1.99 6.42 -27.67
N PHE A 295 -1.41 6.53 -26.49
CA PHE A 295 -0.55 5.50 -25.90
C PHE A 295 -1.28 4.16 -25.77
N LEU A 296 -2.48 4.14 -25.18
CA LEU A 296 -3.28 2.92 -25.04
C LEU A 296 -3.66 2.35 -26.41
N LYS A 297 -4.01 3.20 -27.37
CA LYS A 297 -4.34 2.80 -28.75
C LYS A 297 -3.17 2.12 -29.47
N VAL A 298 -1.95 2.62 -29.28
CA VAL A 298 -0.73 2.01 -29.86
C VAL A 298 -0.48 0.61 -29.28
N HIS A 299 -0.76 0.39 -27.99
CA HIS A 299 -0.43 -0.86 -27.31
C HIS A 299 -1.59 -1.86 -27.23
N LEU A 300 -2.83 -1.42 -27.43
CA LEU A 300 -4.03 -2.27 -27.44
C LEU A 300 -4.57 -2.40 -28.86
N SER A 301 -4.19 -3.49 -29.52
CA SER A 301 -4.57 -3.80 -30.91
C SER A 301 -6.04 -4.17 -31.13
N ASN A 302 -6.83 -4.37 -30.07
CA ASN A 302 -8.24 -4.74 -30.16
C ASN A 302 -9.09 -3.53 -29.75
N GLU A 303 -9.81 -2.96 -30.72
CA GLU A 303 -10.62 -1.75 -30.52
C GLU A 303 -11.73 -1.97 -29.48
N PHE A 304 -12.41 -3.11 -29.51
CA PHE A 304 -13.45 -3.46 -28.55
C PHE A 304 -12.91 -3.50 -27.12
N TYR A 305 -11.74 -4.13 -26.93
CA TYR A 305 -11.08 -4.16 -25.62
C TYR A 305 -10.64 -2.77 -25.16
N LEU A 306 -10.10 -1.95 -26.07
CA LEU A 306 -9.73 -0.56 -25.78
C LEU A 306 -10.96 0.26 -25.33
N PHE A 307 -12.13 0.08 -25.97
CA PHE A 307 -13.36 0.75 -25.52
C PHE A 307 -13.73 0.38 -24.08
N HIS A 308 -13.65 -0.90 -23.73
CA HIS A 308 -13.89 -1.33 -22.36
C HIS A 308 -12.92 -0.68 -21.37
N VAL A 309 -11.62 -0.67 -21.69
CA VAL A 309 -10.60 -0.03 -20.85
C VAL A 309 -10.89 1.46 -20.68
N LEU A 310 -11.15 2.20 -21.76
CA LEU A 310 -11.44 3.64 -21.68
C LEU A 310 -12.72 3.94 -20.89
N ARG A 311 -13.75 3.12 -21.07
CA ARG A 311 -14.99 3.21 -20.29
C ARG A 311 -14.73 3.00 -18.81
N GLU A 312 -13.90 2.03 -18.42
CA GLU A 312 -13.52 1.86 -17.02
C GLU A 312 -12.70 3.04 -16.50
N LEU A 313 -11.71 3.49 -17.26
CA LEU A 313 -10.87 4.64 -16.92
C LEU A 313 -11.66 5.95 -16.77
N SER A 314 -12.80 6.08 -17.44
CA SER A 314 -13.68 7.25 -17.31
C SER A 314 -14.11 7.52 -15.87
N LEU A 315 -14.21 6.48 -15.03
CA LEU A 315 -14.57 6.58 -13.62
C LEU A 315 -13.43 7.14 -12.76
N TYR A 316 -12.20 7.16 -13.29
CA TYR A 316 -10.98 7.54 -12.59
C TYR A 316 -10.37 8.85 -13.10
N VAL A 317 -10.93 9.49 -14.13
CA VAL A 317 -10.41 10.75 -14.69
C VAL A 317 -10.30 11.85 -13.63
N GLU A 318 -11.22 11.89 -12.66
CA GLU A 318 -11.14 12.83 -11.54
C GLU A 318 -9.87 12.64 -10.70
N GLN A 319 -9.25 11.47 -10.70
CA GLN A 319 -8.00 11.23 -9.95
C GLN A 319 -6.78 11.91 -10.59
N ALA A 320 -6.88 12.33 -11.85
CA ALA A 320 -5.83 13.09 -12.50
C ALA A 320 -5.54 14.39 -11.72
N PRO A 321 -4.28 14.67 -11.35
CA PRO A 321 -3.97 15.81 -10.50
C PRO A 321 -4.47 17.16 -11.03
N PHE A 322 -4.28 17.43 -12.32
CA PHE A 322 -4.70 18.70 -12.91
C PHE A 322 -6.22 18.88 -12.94
N ILE A 323 -6.99 17.79 -13.11
CA ILE A 323 -8.46 17.83 -13.04
C ILE A 323 -8.93 18.22 -11.64
N ASN A 324 -8.24 17.76 -10.59
CA ASN A 324 -8.55 18.14 -9.20
C ASN A 324 -8.21 19.59 -8.87
N GLU A 325 -7.28 20.20 -9.60
CA GLU A 325 -6.76 21.55 -9.33
C GLU A 325 -7.56 22.65 -10.05
N ILE A 326 -8.40 22.29 -11.04
CA ILE A 326 -9.23 23.23 -11.81
C ILE A 326 -10.67 23.32 -11.29
N ASN A 327 -11.33 24.44 -11.59
CA ASN A 327 -12.71 24.68 -11.20
C ASN A 327 -13.74 23.93 -12.07
N LEU A 328 -15.00 23.94 -11.67
CA LEU A 328 -16.08 23.22 -12.35
C LEU A 328 -16.28 23.66 -13.82
N GLU A 329 -16.16 24.95 -14.12
CA GLU A 329 -16.30 25.47 -15.50
C GLU A 329 -15.16 25.02 -16.42
N GLN A 330 -13.94 24.98 -15.89
CA GLN A 330 -12.78 24.45 -16.60
C GLN A 330 -12.94 22.94 -16.84
N LYS A 331 -13.43 22.19 -15.85
CA LYS A 331 -13.76 20.75 -16.01
C LYS A 331 -14.80 20.54 -17.12
N LEU A 332 -15.86 21.35 -17.14
CA LEU A 332 -16.88 21.30 -18.18
C LEU A 332 -16.32 21.65 -19.56
N THR A 333 -15.38 22.60 -19.63
CA THR A 333 -14.72 22.97 -20.88
C THR A 333 -13.89 21.83 -21.45
N ILE A 334 -13.13 21.11 -20.62
CA ILE A 334 -12.40 19.90 -21.06
C ILE A 334 -13.37 18.84 -21.59
N CYS A 335 -14.48 18.58 -20.88
CA CYS A 335 -15.52 17.67 -21.35
C CYS A 335 -16.08 18.11 -22.70
N TYR A 336 -16.31 19.42 -22.87
CA TYR A 336 -16.85 19.98 -24.09
C TYR A 336 -15.90 19.79 -25.27
N ASP A 337 -14.63 20.13 -25.10
CA ASP A 337 -13.63 20.06 -26.15
C ASP A 337 -13.38 18.62 -26.60
N LEU A 338 -13.32 17.67 -25.66
CA LEU A 338 -13.11 16.25 -25.96
C LEU A 338 -14.34 15.55 -26.55
N ILE A 339 -15.56 15.98 -26.20
CA ILE A 339 -16.78 15.41 -26.81
C ILE A 339 -16.99 15.98 -28.21
N LYS A 340 -16.73 17.28 -28.40
CA LYS A 340 -16.94 17.97 -29.67
C LYS A 340 -15.92 17.59 -30.75
N SER A 341 -14.79 17.00 -30.37
CA SER A 341 -13.81 16.51 -31.35
C SER A 341 -14.32 15.33 -32.18
N ASP A 342 -15.44 14.72 -31.80
CA ASP A 342 -16.08 13.58 -32.49
C ASP A 342 -15.18 12.34 -32.62
N ASP A 343 -14.12 12.27 -31.78
CA ASP A 343 -13.28 11.07 -31.68
C ASP A 343 -13.90 10.15 -30.63
N LEU A 344 -14.37 9.00 -31.09
CA LEU A 344 -15.05 8.00 -30.27
C LEU A 344 -14.26 7.60 -29.01
N TYR A 345 -12.92 7.54 -29.09
CA TYR A 345 -12.08 7.17 -27.94
C TYR A 345 -12.03 8.27 -26.89
N TYR A 346 -12.04 9.53 -27.32
CA TYR A 346 -12.02 10.69 -26.41
C TYR A 346 -13.36 10.80 -25.69
N ILE A 347 -14.45 10.63 -26.44
CA ILE A 347 -15.80 10.60 -25.88
C ILE A 347 -15.92 9.45 -24.86
N MET A 348 -15.45 8.25 -25.20
CA MET A 348 -15.54 7.10 -24.29
C MET A 348 -14.80 7.32 -22.97
N LEU A 349 -13.62 7.94 -22.99
CA LEU A 349 -12.87 8.26 -21.77
C LEU A 349 -13.57 9.35 -20.94
N ILE A 350 -14.05 10.43 -21.57
CA ILE A 350 -14.51 11.60 -20.81
C ILE A 350 -15.98 11.52 -20.39
N PHE A 351 -16.80 10.76 -21.11
CA PHE A 351 -18.25 10.77 -20.90
C PHE A 351 -18.67 10.20 -19.55
N GLY A 352 -18.02 9.13 -19.06
CA GLY A 352 -18.32 8.59 -17.73
C GLY A 352 -17.96 9.56 -16.60
N TYR A 353 -16.88 10.33 -16.77
CA TYR A 353 -16.49 11.40 -15.85
C TYR A 353 -17.51 12.54 -15.87
N PHE A 354 -17.88 13.01 -17.06
CA PHE A 354 -18.92 14.04 -17.25
C PHE A 354 -20.24 13.62 -16.58
N LYS A 355 -20.69 12.39 -16.83
CA LYS A 355 -21.91 11.83 -16.26
C LYS A 355 -21.90 11.81 -14.73
N SER A 356 -20.80 11.36 -14.13
CA SER A 356 -20.73 11.10 -12.69
C SER A 356 -20.42 12.36 -11.88
N ASN A 357 -19.54 13.22 -12.39
CA ASN A 357 -18.93 14.29 -11.59
C ASN A 357 -19.36 15.70 -12.02
N ILE A 358 -19.82 15.90 -13.27
CA ILE A 358 -20.18 17.21 -13.80
C ILE A 358 -21.71 17.38 -13.85
N LEU A 359 -22.43 16.43 -14.45
CA LEU A 359 -23.90 16.47 -14.54
C LEU A 359 -24.61 16.45 -13.19
N SER A 360 -23.95 15.99 -12.14
CA SER A 360 -24.51 15.91 -10.79
C SER A 360 -24.41 17.23 -10.01
N GLN A 361 -23.69 18.24 -10.52
CA GLN A 361 -23.43 19.49 -9.81
C GLN A 361 -24.60 20.48 -10.00
N GLU A 362 -24.96 21.21 -8.94
CA GLU A 362 -26.09 22.15 -8.97
C GLU A 362 -25.79 23.45 -9.73
N SER A 363 -24.57 23.95 -9.62
CA SER A 363 -24.16 25.27 -10.13
C SER A 363 -23.55 25.24 -11.55
N ILE A 364 -23.76 24.15 -12.29
CA ILE A 364 -23.16 23.94 -13.61
C ILE A 364 -23.97 24.63 -14.71
N ASP A 365 -23.29 25.03 -15.80
CA ASP A 365 -23.94 25.48 -17.03
C ASP A 365 -24.82 24.37 -17.64
N LYS A 366 -26.13 24.46 -17.35
CA LYS A 366 -27.15 23.48 -17.76
C LYS A 366 -27.33 23.45 -19.29
N GLU A 367 -27.15 24.57 -19.99
CA GLU A 367 -27.32 24.63 -21.45
C GLU A 367 -26.18 23.89 -22.15
N LYS A 368 -24.93 24.18 -21.74
CA LYS A 368 -23.74 23.50 -22.26
C LYS A 368 -23.78 22.00 -21.95
N CYS A 369 -24.26 21.60 -20.77
CA CYS A 369 -24.48 20.19 -20.45
C CYS A 369 -25.55 19.51 -21.32
N ARG A 370 -26.66 20.19 -21.63
CA ARG A 370 -27.70 19.68 -22.54
C ARG A 370 -27.18 19.52 -23.96
N GLU A 371 -26.39 20.47 -24.45
CA GLU A 371 -25.72 20.37 -25.75
C GLU A 371 -24.83 19.12 -25.81
N LEU A 372 -23.97 18.91 -24.80
CA LEU A 372 -23.11 17.73 -24.74
C LEU A 372 -23.88 16.42 -24.68
N LEU A 373 -24.94 16.35 -23.87
CA LEU A 373 -25.81 15.17 -23.85
C LEU A 373 -26.47 14.92 -25.21
N ARG A 374 -26.91 15.98 -25.90
CA ARG A 374 -27.48 15.85 -27.24
C ARG A 374 -26.47 15.29 -28.22
N LEU A 375 -25.24 15.82 -28.23
CA LEU A 375 -24.15 15.34 -29.10
C LEU A 375 -23.90 13.83 -28.89
N VAL A 376 -23.79 13.37 -27.64
CA VAL A 376 -23.53 11.95 -27.35
C VAL A 376 -24.75 11.07 -27.67
N ARG A 377 -25.98 11.55 -27.46
CA ARG A 377 -27.22 10.83 -27.80
C ARG A 377 -27.46 10.69 -29.30
N THR A 378 -26.94 11.62 -30.10
CA THR A 378 -27.03 11.55 -31.56
C THR A 378 -25.84 10.87 -32.21
N HIS A 379 -24.88 10.40 -31.42
CA HIS A 379 -23.70 9.72 -31.95
C HIS A 379 -24.07 8.34 -32.52
N ASP A 380 -23.44 7.98 -33.63
CA ASP A 380 -23.67 6.70 -34.33
C ASP A 380 -23.28 5.45 -33.51
N ASN A 381 -22.59 5.63 -32.39
CA ASN A 381 -22.15 4.51 -31.55
C ASN A 381 -23.26 4.14 -30.56
N LEU A 382 -23.85 2.94 -30.76
CA LEU A 382 -24.94 2.42 -29.93
C LEU A 382 -24.60 2.40 -28.43
N VAL A 383 -23.37 2.04 -28.05
CA VAL A 383 -22.97 1.95 -26.64
C VAL A 383 -22.97 3.32 -25.98
N LEU A 384 -22.41 4.34 -26.64
CA LEU A 384 -22.44 5.72 -26.15
C LEU A 384 -23.87 6.27 -26.08
N ASN A 385 -24.67 5.98 -27.11
CA ASN A 385 -26.06 6.39 -27.17
C ASN A 385 -26.85 5.81 -25.99
N GLU A 386 -26.77 4.50 -25.75
CA GLU A 386 -27.40 3.83 -24.61
C GLU A 386 -26.93 4.42 -23.27
N MET A 387 -25.62 4.65 -23.11
CA MET A 387 -25.06 5.27 -21.90
C MET A 387 -25.61 6.67 -21.64
N ALA A 388 -25.83 7.47 -22.70
CA ALA A 388 -26.35 8.83 -22.62
C ALA A 388 -27.87 8.89 -22.46
N MET A 389 -28.60 7.91 -22.99
CA MET A 389 -30.05 7.77 -22.76
C MET A 389 -30.36 7.41 -21.30
N GLN A 390 -29.46 6.66 -20.63
CA GLN A 390 -29.56 6.36 -19.20
C GLN A 390 -29.19 7.53 -18.28
N CYS A 391 -28.76 8.67 -18.81
CA CYS A 391 -28.43 9.83 -17.98
C CYS A 391 -29.70 10.57 -17.55
N GLN A 392 -29.99 10.56 -16.25
CA GLN A 392 -31.02 11.39 -15.64
C GLN A 392 -30.39 12.71 -15.18
N CYS A 393 -30.85 13.83 -15.75
CA CYS A 393 -30.47 15.15 -15.24
C CYS A 393 -31.30 15.43 -13.99
N THR A 394 -30.64 15.74 -12.87
CA THR A 394 -31.31 16.03 -11.59
C THR A 394 -31.86 17.45 -11.50
N TRP A 395 -31.48 18.32 -12.45
CA TRP A 395 -31.98 19.69 -12.50
C TRP A 395 -33.43 19.68 -12.96
N LYS A 396 -34.34 20.05 -12.06
CA LYS A 396 -35.68 20.47 -12.47
C LYS A 396 -35.52 21.61 -13.47
N ALA A 397 -36.32 21.59 -14.53
CA ALA A 397 -36.54 22.81 -15.29
C ALA A 397 -36.94 23.88 -14.28
N GLU A 398 -36.31 25.05 -14.33
CA GLU A 398 -36.90 26.19 -13.67
C GLU A 398 -38.28 26.35 -14.30
N ASP A 399 -39.33 26.17 -13.49
CA ASP A 399 -40.70 26.49 -13.85
C ASP A 399 -40.75 28.00 -14.09
N ASN A 400 -40.31 28.42 -15.28
CA ASN A 400 -40.84 29.61 -15.90
C ASN A 400 -42.23 29.21 -16.40
N ASP A 401 -43.20 29.31 -15.49
CA ASP A 401 -44.60 29.47 -15.85
C ASP A 401 -44.71 30.66 -16.81
N ASP A 402 -44.68 30.39 -18.10
CA ASP A 402 -45.79 30.72 -18.98
C ASP A 402 -45.67 30.01 -20.35
N ARG A 403 -46.52 28.98 -20.49
CA ARG A 403 -47.11 28.42 -21.71
C ARG A 403 -46.28 27.50 -22.62
N SER A 404 -46.80 26.26 -22.71
CA SER A 404 -46.85 25.33 -23.88
C SER A 404 -45.50 24.92 -24.49
N THR A 405 -45.09 23.65 -24.58
CA THR A 405 -45.79 22.42 -24.96
C THR A 405 -45.05 21.20 -24.41
N SER A 406 -45.81 20.15 -24.13
CA SER A 406 -45.34 18.77 -24.00
C SER A 406 -44.53 18.37 -25.24
N ASP A 407 -43.22 18.14 -25.10
CA ASP A 407 -42.44 17.32 -26.03
C ASP A 407 -42.06 16.00 -25.34
N MET A 408 -43.10 15.20 -25.12
CA MET A 408 -42.97 13.75 -25.19
C MET A 408 -42.65 13.44 -26.67
N ILE A 409 -41.41 13.09 -26.99
CA ILE A 409 -41.10 12.56 -28.32
C ILE A 409 -41.76 11.18 -28.39
N GLU A 410 -42.86 11.10 -29.14
CA GLU A 410 -43.45 9.85 -29.60
C GLU A 410 -42.36 9.04 -30.34
N ILE A 411 -42.15 7.83 -29.84
CA ILE A 411 -41.41 6.80 -30.56
C ILE A 411 -42.29 6.39 -31.74
N ASP A 412 -41.87 6.76 -32.95
CA ASP A 412 -42.55 6.35 -34.17
C ASP A 412 -42.41 4.83 -34.32
N SER A 413 -43.51 4.11 -34.11
CA SER A 413 -43.58 2.64 -34.11
C SER A 413 -43.77 2.06 -35.50
N SER A 414 -43.29 2.71 -36.56
CA SER A 414 -43.56 2.31 -37.95
C SER A 414 -42.52 1.35 -38.56
N ALA A 415 -41.78 0.58 -37.76
CA ALA A 415 -40.86 -0.46 -38.23
C ALA A 415 -41.31 -1.89 -37.89
N GLY A 416 -42.61 -2.07 -37.62
CA GLY A 416 -43.23 -3.34 -37.28
C GLY A 416 -44.16 -3.91 -38.35
N GLU A 417 -43.86 -3.76 -39.63
CA GLU A 417 -44.67 -4.39 -40.69
C GLU A 417 -43.89 -4.53 -42.03
N LEU A 418 -42.72 -5.17 -42.00
CA LEU A 418 -42.03 -5.63 -43.23
C LEU A 418 -41.24 -6.93 -42.99
N LEU A 419 -41.83 -7.89 -42.28
CA LEU A 419 -41.42 -9.29 -42.31
C LEU A 419 -42.65 -10.18 -42.07
N SER A 420 -43.42 -10.37 -43.13
CA SER A 420 -44.31 -11.52 -43.33
C SER A 420 -43.88 -12.25 -44.59
#